data_AF-A0A7L9GB17-F1
#
_entry.id   AF-A0A7L9GB17-F1
#
_cell.length_a   1.000
_cell.length_b   1.000
_cell.length_c   1.000
_cell.angle_alpha   90.00
_cell.angle_beta   90.00
_cell.angle_gamma   90.00
#
_symmetry.space_group_name_H-M   'P 1'
#
loop_
_entity.id
_entity.type
_entity.pdbx_description
1 polymer ?
#
loop_
_entity_poly.entity_id
_entity_poly.type
_entity_poly.pdbx_seq_one_letter_code
_entity_poly.pdbx_strand_id
1 'polypeptide(L)'
;MLDDEDIINDWLVSLVCQRMSFLNWTMLDQSRIGRSGSGKGVGEIDGWVRDSRDKPIFLLEGFRLGSSIDTTKIDAHLNKIGRYNSMGMSPMFTVVYAATHAFPHLCESYVNHIEKSNYSDFDDDYKSGLELITTQDNSFNA
;
A
#
# COMPACT_ATOMS: atom_id res chain seq x y z
N MET A 1 9.51 8.02 17.84
CA MET A 1 8.05 8.19 17.67
C MET A 1 7.61 8.01 16.22
N LEU A 2 8.49 8.17 15.22
CA LEU A 2 8.24 7.87 13.79
C LEU A 2 8.63 6.44 13.36
N ASP A 3 8.97 5.57 14.31
CA ASP A 3 9.43 4.20 14.02
C ASP A 3 8.31 3.15 14.12
N ASP A 4 7.13 3.58 14.54
CA ASP A 4 5.97 2.72 14.72
C ASP A 4 5.16 2.70 13.43
N GLU A 5 5.30 1.62 12.66
CA GLU A 5 4.60 1.37 11.40
C GLU A 5 3.09 1.49 11.59
N ASP A 6 2.58 1.02 12.73
CA ASP A 6 1.16 1.02 13.08
C ASP A 6 0.62 2.46 13.17
N ILE A 7 1.38 3.39 13.73
CA ILE A 7 0.97 4.81 13.85
C ILE A 7 0.90 5.49 12.48
N ILE A 8 1.88 5.22 11.61
CA ILE A 8 1.89 5.80 10.26
C ILE A 8 0.73 5.24 9.43
N ASN A 9 0.44 3.96 9.62
CA ASN A 9 -0.65 3.27 8.96
C ASN A 9 -2.03 3.79 9.40
N ASP A 10 -2.26 3.91 10.71
CA ASP A 10 -3.47 4.53 11.26
C ASP A 10 -3.65 5.98 10.79
N TRP A 11 -2.55 6.74 10.69
CA TRP A 11 -2.57 8.10 10.18
C TRP A 11 -2.94 8.16 8.70
N LEU A 12 -2.37 7.29 7.86
CA LEU A 12 -2.70 7.22 6.43
C LEU A 12 -4.17 6.86 6.21
N VAL A 13 -4.69 5.86 6.94
CA VAL A 13 -6.12 5.49 6.90
C VAL A 13 -6.99 6.68 7.31
N SER A 14 -6.64 7.37 8.40
CA SER A 14 -7.38 8.54 8.88
C SER A 14 -7.41 9.65 7.82
N LEU A 15 -6.30 9.91 7.14
CA LEU A 15 -6.21 10.90 6.08
C LEU A 15 -7.05 10.52 4.85
N VAL A 16 -7.00 9.24 4.43
CA VAL A 16 -7.81 8.74 3.32
C VAL A 16 -9.30 8.87 3.66
N CYS A 17 -9.71 8.41 4.83
CA CYS A 17 -11.09 8.53 5.30
C CYS A 17 -11.55 10.00 5.37
N GLN A 18 -10.74 10.90 5.91
CA GLN A 18 -11.05 12.33 5.95
C GLN A 18 -11.19 12.91 4.54
N ARG A 19 -10.26 12.59 3.64
CA ARG A 19 -10.33 13.08 2.26
C ARG A 19 -11.52 12.52 1.51
N MET A 20 -11.96 11.30 1.80
CA MET A 20 -13.08 10.66 1.10
C MET A 20 -14.43 10.84 1.80
N SER A 21 -14.46 11.50 2.96
CA SER A 21 -15.69 11.66 3.76
C SER A 21 -16.77 12.44 3.01
N PHE A 22 -16.39 13.37 2.11
CA PHE A 22 -17.34 14.12 1.30
C PHE A 22 -18.07 13.25 0.27
N LEU A 23 -17.53 12.08 -0.07
CA LEU A 23 -18.15 11.07 -0.93
C LEU A 23 -18.93 10.01 -0.14
N ASN A 24 -18.97 10.14 1.19
CA ASN A 24 -19.47 9.12 2.12
C ASN A 24 -18.79 7.76 1.92
N TRP A 25 -17.51 7.75 1.54
CA TRP A 25 -16.73 6.53 1.45
C TRP A 25 -16.13 6.19 2.80
N THR A 26 -15.95 4.90 3.04
CA THR A 26 -15.40 4.38 4.30
C THR A 26 -14.32 3.36 4.02
N MET A 27 -13.29 3.34 4.85
CA MET A 27 -12.33 2.25 4.89
C MET A 27 -12.70 1.37 6.07
N LEU A 28 -13.22 0.18 5.80
CA LEU A 28 -13.43 -0.80 6.85
C LEU A 28 -12.09 -1.46 7.12
N ASP A 29 -11.55 -1.23 8.32
CA ASP A 29 -10.36 -1.88 8.82
C ASP A 29 -10.63 -3.39 8.95
N GLN A 30 -10.27 -4.17 7.92
CA GLN A 30 -10.41 -5.62 7.96
C GLN A 30 -9.39 -6.25 8.91
N SER A 31 -8.29 -5.55 9.23
CA SER A 31 -7.18 -6.04 10.06
C SER A 31 -7.54 -6.25 11.53
N ARG A 32 -8.63 -5.65 12.03
CA ARG A 32 -9.09 -5.85 13.42
C ARG A 32 -10.04 -7.02 13.64
N ILE A 33 -10.59 -7.60 12.57
CA ILE A 33 -11.58 -8.70 12.66
C ILE A 33 -10.92 -10.06 12.40
N GLY A 34 -9.84 -10.10 11.62
CA GLY A 34 -9.10 -11.33 11.32
C GLY A 34 -7.74 -11.34 12.01
N ARG A 35 -7.58 -12.16 13.06
CA ARG A 35 -6.27 -12.50 13.63
C ARG A 35 -5.28 -12.83 12.52
N SER A 36 -4.17 -12.10 12.46
CA SER A 36 -3.05 -12.42 11.57
C SER A 36 -2.64 -13.88 11.79
N GLY A 37 -2.49 -14.64 10.69
CA GLY A 37 -1.98 -16.01 10.71
C GLY A 37 -0.55 -16.14 11.27
N SER A 38 0.11 -15.01 11.57
CA SER A 38 1.45 -14.93 12.17
C SER A 38 1.46 -14.32 13.59
N GLY A 39 0.34 -13.86 14.14
CA GLY A 39 0.23 -13.43 15.54
C GLY A 39 1.07 -12.20 15.94
N LYS A 40 1.58 -11.40 15.00
CA LYS A 40 2.26 -10.12 15.30
C LYS A 40 1.94 -9.07 14.23
N GLY A 41 1.54 -7.89 14.70
CA GLY A 41 1.33 -6.66 13.92
C GLY A 41 -0.13 -6.24 13.90
N VAL A 42 -0.46 -5.16 14.61
CA VAL A 42 -1.81 -4.53 14.66
C VAL A 42 -1.85 -3.32 13.70
N GLY A 43 -0.79 -3.12 12.90
CA GLY A 43 -0.71 -2.02 11.95
C GLY A 43 -0.20 -2.46 10.61
N GLU A 44 -0.93 -3.36 9.97
CA GLU A 44 -0.88 -3.54 8.52
C GLU A 44 -2.05 -2.74 7.93
N ILE A 45 -1.82 -1.86 6.95
CA ILE A 45 -2.93 -1.24 6.20
C ILE A 45 -3.47 -2.30 5.26
N ASP A 46 -4.48 -3.03 5.70
CA ASP A 46 -5.18 -4.00 4.86
C ASP A 46 -6.65 -3.63 4.84
N GLY A 47 -7.10 -2.97 3.77
CA GLY A 47 -8.48 -2.51 3.78
C GLY A 47 -9.06 -2.22 2.41
N TRP A 48 -10.35 -2.51 2.32
CA TRP A 48 -11.17 -2.10 1.21
C TRP A 48 -11.72 -0.72 1.51
N VAL A 49 -11.50 0.20 0.59
CA VAL A 49 -12.26 1.45 0.55
C VAL A 49 -13.57 1.16 -0.15
N ARG A 50 -14.68 1.53 0.49
CA ARG A 50 -16.04 1.24 0.07
C ARG A 50 -16.84 2.51 -0.12
N ASP A 51 -17.77 2.50 -1.08
CA ASP A 51 -18.72 3.59 -1.26
C ASP A 51 -19.81 3.61 -0.18
N SER A 52 -20.71 4.58 -0.29
CA SER A 52 -21.85 4.77 0.62
C SER A 52 -22.85 3.61 0.63
N ARG A 53 -22.73 2.65 -0.29
CA ARG A 53 -23.57 1.44 -0.38
C ARG A 53 -22.78 0.18 -0.01
N ASP A 54 -21.65 0.33 0.67
CA ASP A 54 -20.75 -0.77 1.05
C ASP A 54 -20.11 -1.49 -0.16
N LYS A 55 -20.14 -0.90 -1.36
CA LYS A 55 -19.48 -1.51 -2.52
C LYS A 55 -17.97 -1.21 -2.49
N PRO A 56 -17.09 -2.23 -2.62
CA PRO A 56 -15.66 -1.98 -2.72
C PRO A 56 -15.31 -1.17 -3.97
N ILE A 57 -14.44 -0.18 -3.80
CA ILE A 57 -13.96 0.73 -4.85
C ILE A 57 -12.50 0.45 -5.18
N PHE A 58 -11.63 0.34 -4.16
CA PHE A 58 -10.24 -0.05 -4.33
C PHE A 58 -9.69 -0.72 -3.08
N LEU A 59 -8.61 -1.47 -3.27
CA LEU A 59 -7.80 -2.07 -2.21
C LEU A 59 -6.60 -1.17 -1.93
N LEU A 60 -6.30 -0.97 -0.64
CA LEU A 60 -5.12 -0.23 -0.20
C LEU A 60 -4.25 -1.14 0.68
N GLU A 61 -2.99 -1.31 0.28
CA GLU A 61 -1.92 -1.93 1.05
C GLU A 61 -0.89 -0.87 1.41
N GLY A 62 -0.35 -0.89 2.63
CA GLY A 62 0.70 0.04 3.02
C GLY A 62 1.69 -0.53 4.01
N PHE A 63 2.98 -0.26 3.76
CA PHE A 63 4.07 -0.78 4.58
C PHE A 63 5.30 0.12 4.56
N ARG A 64 6.13 0.00 5.62
CA ARG A 64 7.37 0.75 5.77
C ARG A 64 8.58 0.01 5.20
N LEU A 65 9.42 0.70 4.44
CA LEU A 65 10.79 0.28 4.17
C LEU A 65 11.81 1.01 5.06
N GLY A 66 12.89 0.31 5.39
CA GLY A 66 14.01 0.86 6.14
C GLY A 66 14.91 1.75 5.28
N SER A 67 16.16 1.92 5.71
CA SER A 67 17.17 2.69 4.96
C SER A 67 17.62 2.01 3.66
N SER A 68 17.38 0.71 3.52
CA SER A 68 17.71 -0.12 2.37
C SER A 68 16.48 -0.87 1.85
N ILE A 69 16.58 -1.37 0.61
CA ILE A 69 15.57 -2.25 0.05
C ILE A 69 15.52 -3.58 0.83
N ASP A 70 14.32 -4.00 1.18
CA ASP A 70 14.03 -5.31 1.77
C ASP A 70 13.05 -6.02 0.85
N THR A 71 13.58 -6.80 -0.10
CA THR A 71 12.80 -7.51 -1.11
C THR A 71 11.89 -8.56 -0.48
N THR A 72 12.31 -9.18 0.62
CA THR A 72 11.49 -10.18 1.32
C THR A 72 10.24 -9.54 1.90
N LYS A 73 10.37 -8.34 2.51
CA LYS A 73 9.23 -7.58 2.98
C LYS A 73 8.32 -7.15 1.82
N ILE A 74 8.88 -6.62 0.74
CA ILE A 74 8.12 -6.20 -0.45
C ILE A 74 7.30 -7.37 -1.00
N ASP A 75 7.94 -8.52 -1.21
CA ASP A 75 7.28 -9.71 -1.76
C ASP A 75 6.21 -10.25 -0.83
N ALA A 76 6.44 -10.20 0.49
CA ALA A 76 5.44 -10.60 1.47
C ALA A 76 4.17 -9.75 1.36
N HIS A 77 4.29 -8.42 1.27
CA HIS A 77 3.15 -7.51 1.13
C HIS A 77 2.47 -7.62 -0.24
N LEU A 78 3.23 -7.66 -1.35
CA LEU A 78 2.64 -7.72 -2.68
C LEU A 78 1.94 -9.06 -2.98
N ASN A 79 2.48 -10.19 -2.50
CA ASN A 79 1.78 -11.47 -2.61
C ASN A 79 0.53 -11.53 -1.70
N LYS A 80 0.48 -10.72 -0.64
CA LYS A 80 -0.71 -10.59 0.22
C LYS A 80 -1.88 -9.95 -0.53
N ILE A 81 -1.60 -8.94 -1.36
CA ILE A 81 -2.59 -8.28 -2.23
C ILE A 81 -3.28 -9.29 -3.14
N GLY A 82 -2.52 -10.19 -3.78
CA GLY A 82 -3.08 -11.26 -4.62
C GLY A 82 -4.11 -12.13 -3.90
N ARG A 83 -3.85 -12.46 -2.62
CA ARG A 83 -4.77 -13.24 -1.78
C ARG A 83 -6.04 -12.49 -1.40
N TYR A 84 -5.95 -11.17 -1.16
CA TYR A 84 -7.12 -10.32 -0.92
C TYR A 84 -7.92 -10.07 -2.20
N ASN A 85 -7.27 -10.14 -3.36
CA ASN A 85 -7.87 -9.91 -4.65
C ASN A 85 -8.67 -11.11 -5.19
N SER A 86 -9.32 -11.87 -4.30
CA SER A 86 -10.18 -12.99 -4.70
C SER A 86 -11.41 -12.57 -5.53
N MET A 87 -11.69 -11.25 -5.62
CA MET A 87 -12.82 -10.68 -6.35
C MET A 87 -12.43 -9.96 -7.64
N GLY A 88 -11.15 -9.94 -8.05
CA GLY A 88 -10.71 -9.27 -9.27
C GLY A 88 -10.90 -7.74 -9.24
N MET A 89 -10.67 -7.12 -8.09
CA MET A 89 -10.79 -5.69 -7.88
C MET A 89 -9.67 -4.92 -8.57
N SER A 90 -10.04 -3.84 -9.24
CA SER A 90 -9.14 -2.85 -9.82
C SER A 90 -9.81 -1.47 -9.71
N PRO A 91 -9.11 -0.42 -9.24
CA PRO A 91 -7.67 -0.37 -8.98
C PRO A 91 -7.23 -0.89 -7.61
N MET A 92 -5.94 -1.24 -7.49
CA MET A 92 -5.25 -1.57 -6.23
C MET A 92 -4.13 -0.58 -6.02
N PHE A 93 -3.97 -0.08 -4.79
CA PHE A 93 -2.93 0.87 -4.44
C PHE A 93 -2.01 0.29 -3.37
N THR A 94 -0.71 0.43 -3.58
CA THR A 94 0.33 0.07 -2.60
C THR A 94 1.10 1.33 -2.24
N VAL A 95 1.06 1.71 -0.96
CA VAL A 95 1.75 2.89 -0.45
C VAL A 95 2.96 2.45 0.35
N VAL A 96 4.13 2.73 -0.21
CA VAL A 96 5.41 2.42 0.44
C VAL A 96 6.03 3.70 0.94
N TYR A 97 6.34 3.75 2.23
CA TYR A 97 6.98 4.89 2.85
C TYR A 97 8.30 4.48 3.52
N ALA A 98 9.28 5.37 3.48
CA ALA A 98 10.62 5.08 3.98
C ALA A 98 11.26 6.33 4.59
N ALA A 99 12.06 6.12 5.63
CA ALA A 99 12.89 7.16 6.23
C ALA A 99 14.35 6.90 5.83
N THR A 100 14.77 7.45 4.70
CA THR A 100 16.14 7.25 4.16
C THR A 100 16.71 8.54 3.57
N HIS A 101 18.02 8.73 3.72
CA HIS A 101 18.74 9.82 3.06
C HIS A 101 18.96 9.58 1.56
N ALA A 102 18.80 8.34 1.10
CA ALA A 102 19.00 7.93 -0.29
C ALA A 102 17.66 7.55 -0.94
N PHE A 103 16.62 8.35 -0.75
CA PHE A 103 15.26 8.06 -1.23
C PHE A 103 15.18 7.79 -2.75
N PRO A 104 15.84 8.58 -3.62
CA PRO A 104 15.81 8.29 -5.07
C PRO A 104 16.39 6.91 -5.42
N HIS A 105 17.47 6.50 -4.77
CA HIS A 105 18.08 5.19 -4.98
C HIS A 105 17.19 4.06 -4.46
N LEU A 106 16.47 4.28 -3.35
CA LEU A 106 15.48 3.32 -2.85
C LEU A 106 14.35 3.14 -3.87
N CYS A 107 13.84 4.23 -4.46
CA CYS A 107 12.81 4.17 -5.50
C CYS A 107 13.29 3.41 -6.74
N GLU A 108 14.49 3.72 -7.25
CA GLU A 108 15.08 3.01 -8.38
C GLU A 108 15.24 1.51 -8.09
N SER A 109 15.75 1.17 -6.90
CA SER A 109 15.88 -0.22 -6.46
C SER A 109 14.52 -0.93 -6.36
N TYR A 110 13.50 -0.24 -5.86
CA TYR A 110 12.14 -0.76 -5.71
C TYR A 110 11.50 -1.03 -7.08
N VAL A 111 11.58 -0.09 -8.01
CA VAL A 111 11.10 -0.26 -9.40
C VAL A 111 11.80 -1.44 -10.05
N ASN A 112 13.14 -1.49 -9.98
CA ASN A 112 13.93 -2.59 -10.54
C ASN A 112 13.58 -3.96 -9.95
N HIS A 113 13.15 -4.02 -8.69
CA HIS A 113 12.71 -5.25 -8.04
C HIS A 113 11.35 -5.70 -8.56
N ILE A 114 10.38 -4.78 -8.62
CA ILE A 114 9.02 -5.09 -9.12
C ILE A 114 9.06 -5.57 -10.56
N GLU A 115 9.83 -4.90 -11.43
CA GLU A 115 9.92 -5.26 -12.86
C GLU A 115 10.46 -6.67 -13.10
N LYS A 116 11.25 -7.21 -12.16
CA LYS A 116 11.86 -8.54 -12.26
C LYS A 116 11.10 -9.61 -11.49
N SER A 117 10.08 -9.23 -10.73
CA SER A 117 9.37 -10.11 -9.82
C SER A 117 8.10 -10.64 -10.48
N ASN A 118 7.89 -11.95 -10.40
CA ASN A 118 6.61 -12.58 -10.75
C ASN A 118 5.83 -12.79 -9.46
N TYR A 119 4.81 -11.97 -9.24
CA TYR A 119 3.94 -12.07 -8.08
C TYR A 119 2.86 -13.12 -8.30
N SER A 120 2.55 -13.91 -7.27
CA SER A 120 1.50 -14.93 -7.37
C SER A 120 0.14 -14.28 -7.57
N ASP A 121 -0.74 -14.94 -8.32
CA ASP A 121 -2.14 -14.52 -8.54
C ASP A 121 -2.31 -13.27 -9.43
N PHE A 122 -1.26 -12.84 -10.13
CA PHE A 122 -1.32 -11.84 -11.21
C PHE A 122 -1.08 -12.52 -12.57
N ASP A 123 -1.86 -12.14 -13.59
CA ASP A 123 -1.69 -12.65 -14.96
C ASP A 123 -0.48 -12.00 -15.64
N ASP A 124 0.42 -12.84 -16.19
CA ASP A 124 1.59 -12.42 -16.97
C ASP A 124 1.22 -11.75 -18.31
N ASP A 125 -0.05 -11.83 -18.74
CA ASP A 125 -0.52 -11.43 -20.08
C ASP A 125 -0.99 -9.97 -20.16
N TYR A 126 -1.00 -9.25 -19.02
CA TYR A 126 -1.24 -7.80 -19.04
C TYR A 126 0.08 -7.09 -19.37
N LYS A 127 0.11 -6.29 -20.44
CA LYS A 127 1.25 -5.43 -20.77
C LYS A 127 1.46 -4.40 -19.66
N SER A 128 2.18 -4.79 -18.61
CA SER A 128 2.61 -3.94 -17.51
C SER A 128 3.64 -2.95 -18.03
N GLY A 129 3.20 -1.73 -18.35
CA GLY A 129 4.08 -0.58 -18.43
C GLY A 129 4.06 0.12 -17.09
N LEU A 130 5.22 0.28 -16.43
CA LEU A 130 5.32 1.22 -15.32
C LEU A 130 5.31 2.63 -15.92
N GLU A 131 4.25 3.38 -15.66
CA GLU A 131 4.21 4.81 -15.93
C GLU A 131 4.61 5.55 -14.65
N LEU A 132 5.77 6.22 -14.66
CA LEU A 132 6.15 7.10 -13.57
C LEU A 132 5.25 8.34 -13.59
N ILE A 133 4.25 8.37 -12.72
CA ILE A 133 3.40 9.53 -12.50
C ILE A 133 4.07 10.40 -11.43
N THR A 134 5.02 11.25 -11.82
CA THR A 134 5.65 12.19 -10.89
C THR A 134 4.64 13.26 -10.47
N THR A 135 4.27 13.33 -9.18
CA THR A 135 3.56 14.49 -8.64
C THR A 135 4.56 15.46 -7.99
N GLN A 136 4.81 16.56 -8.72
CA GLN A 136 5.32 17.89 -8.34
C GLN A 136 6.40 18.06 -7.26
N ASP A 137 7.40 18.89 -7.62
CA ASP A 137 8.32 19.59 -6.72
C ASP A 137 7.61 20.11 -5.47
N ASN A 138 8.00 19.58 -4.31
CA ASN A 138 7.68 20.16 -3.02
C ASN A 138 8.46 21.48 -2.84
N SER A 139 8.05 22.52 -3.53
CA SER A 139 8.33 23.90 -3.11
C SER A 139 7.34 24.28 -2.01
N PHE A 140 7.57 23.74 -0.80
CA PHE A 140 7.04 24.36 0.41
C PHE A 140 7.82 25.65 0.63
N ASN A 141 7.39 26.73 -0.02
CA ASN A 141 7.78 28.08 0.38
C ASN A 141 7.07 28.39 1.70
N ALA A 142 7.83 28.29 2.79
CA ALA A 142 7.50 28.89 4.08
C ALA A 142 7.65 30.41 4.03
#